data_AF-A0A934YZY6-F1
#
_entry.id   AF-A0A934YZY6-F1
#
_cell.length_a   1.000
_cell.length_b   1.000
_cell.length_c   1.000
_cell.angle_alpha   90.00
_cell.angle_beta   90.00
_cell.angle_gamma   90.00
#
_symmetry.space_group_name_H-M   'P 1'
#
loop_
_entity.id
_entity.type
_entity.pdbx_description
1 polymer ?
#
loop_
_entity_poly.entity_id
_entity_poly.type
_entity_poly.pdbx_seq_one_letter_code
_entity_poly.pdbx_strand_id
1 'polypeptide(L)'
;MMRVPTPLSARSQFVVSAALAVLTLAACSPLADVMVQGLPLATGEVRWRFQTFGTLLAALPQLALILATVAGIGSLAGHRVAVRGASVAALVLATVAIALLPFFALDFVEMRRLVPMDRKPTFDRATMKTGLFGGLFVLVLAYLGWMGWQASTKEKITQRKEGQGLVVGQG
;
A
#
# COMPACT_ATOMS: atom_id res chain seq x y z
N MET A 1 -33.70 7.93 -11.97
CA MET A 1 -33.08 9.26 -12.24
C MET A 1 -31.60 9.20 -11.86
N MET A 2 -30.69 9.12 -12.84
CA MET A 2 -29.24 9.18 -12.59
C MET A 2 -28.84 10.64 -12.36
N ARG A 3 -28.21 10.95 -11.24
CA ARG A 3 -27.57 12.25 -11.03
C ARG A 3 -26.28 12.27 -11.84
N VAL A 4 -26.20 13.14 -12.83
CA VAL A 4 -24.93 13.43 -13.52
C VAL A 4 -23.98 14.05 -12.48
N PRO A 5 -22.78 13.49 -12.27
CA PRO A 5 -21.82 14.09 -11.34
C PRO A 5 -21.43 15.47 -11.87
N THR A 6 -21.73 16.51 -11.09
CA THR A 6 -21.33 17.88 -11.41
C THR A 6 -19.79 17.94 -11.42
N PRO A 7 -19.18 18.53 -12.46
CA PRO A 7 -17.73 18.67 -12.52
C PRO A 7 -17.23 19.43 -11.28
N LEU A 8 -16.17 18.90 -10.66
CA LEU A 8 -15.48 19.54 -9.55
C LEU A 8 -15.07 20.97 -9.94
N SER A 9 -15.22 21.92 -9.01
CA SER A 9 -14.78 23.30 -9.24
C SER A 9 -13.28 23.34 -9.56
N ALA A 10 -12.84 24.26 -10.41
CA ALA A 10 -11.42 24.39 -10.79
C ALA A 10 -10.48 24.44 -9.57
N ARG A 11 -10.91 25.12 -8.49
CA ARG A 11 -10.17 25.17 -7.22
C ARG A 11 -9.96 23.79 -6.59
N SER A 12 -10.98 22.94 -6.58
CA SER A 12 -10.89 21.60 -6.01
C SER A 12 -9.97 20.66 -6.80
N GLN A 13 -9.87 20.83 -8.12
CA GLN A 13 -8.92 20.05 -8.94
C GLN A 13 -7.47 20.34 -8.58
N PHE A 14 -7.12 21.62 -8.39
CA PHE A 14 -5.78 22.01 -7.92
C PHE A 14 -5.46 21.40 -6.55
N VAL A 15 -6.37 21.50 -5.59
CA VAL A 15 -6.17 20.94 -4.24
C VAL A 15 -5.97 19.42 -4.27
N VAL A 16 -6.76 18.70 -5.08
CA VAL A 16 -6.62 17.24 -5.24
C VAL A 16 -5.25 16.87 -5.82
N SER A 17 -4.81 17.56 -6.87
CA SER A 17 -3.50 17.29 -7.48
C SER A 17 -2.34 17.53 -6.50
N ALA A 18 -2.39 18.62 -5.74
CA ALA A 18 -1.42 18.93 -4.70
C ALA A 18 -1.42 17.87 -3.59
N ALA A 19 -2.60 17.44 -3.12
CA ALA A 19 -2.72 16.40 -2.11
C ALA A 19 -2.12 15.06 -2.57
N LEU A 20 -2.40 14.67 -3.82
CA LEU A 20 -1.83 13.45 -4.41
C LEU A 20 -0.29 13.53 -4.52
N ALA A 21 0.25 14.70 -4.90
CA ALA A 21 1.71 14.90 -4.97
C ALA A 21 2.36 14.77 -3.58
N VAL A 22 1.78 15.39 -2.56
CA VAL A 22 2.28 15.32 -1.17
C VAL A 22 2.21 13.89 -0.65
N LEU A 23 1.10 13.18 -0.86
CA LEU A 23 0.95 11.78 -0.44
C LEU A 23 1.96 10.86 -1.13
N THR A 24 2.21 11.10 -2.41
CA THR A 24 3.21 10.34 -3.17
C THR A 24 4.61 10.57 -2.60
N LEU A 25 4.98 11.82 -2.31
CA LEU A 25 6.25 12.14 -1.69
C LEU A 25 6.37 11.56 -0.28
N ALA A 26 5.29 11.59 0.50
CA ALA A 26 5.25 11.00 1.84
C ALA A 26 5.45 9.47 1.82
N ALA A 27 5.03 8.78 0.74
CA ALA A 27 5.30 7.36 0.55
C ALA A 27 6.78 7.07 0.26
N CYS A 28 7.51 8.01 -0.34
CA CYS A 28 8.93 7.85 -0.65
C CYS A 28 9.81 7.80 0.62
N SER A 29 9.42 8.48 1.71
CA SER A 29 10.21 8.52 2.95
C SER A 29 10.47 7.12 3.55
N PRO A 30 9.44 6.33 3.90
CA PRO A 30 9.68 4.99 4.46
C PRO A 30 10.37 4.04 3.46
N LEU A 31 10.17 4.24 2.15
CA LEU A 31 10.88 3.45 1.13
C LEU A 31 12.37 3.80 1.08
N ALA A 32 12.72 5.08 1.21
CA ALA A 32 14.10 5.53 1.32
C ALA A 32 14.76 4.95 2.57
N ASP A 33 14.07 4.93 3.71
CA ASP A 33 14.59 4.33 4.94
C ASP A 33 14.90 2.84 4.78
N VAL A 34 14.02 2.09 4.11
CA VAL A 34 14.27 0.67 3.79
C VAL A 34 15.46 0.51 2.85
N MET A 35 15.59 1.36 1.82
CA MET A 35 16.71 1.30 0.87
C MET A 35 18.05 1.63 1.54
N VAL A 36 18.10 2.68 2.37
CA VAL A 36 19.31 3.09 3.09
C VAL A 36 19.73 2.02 4.09
N GLN A 37 18.80 1.44 4.84
CA GLN A 37 19.11 0.35 5.77
C GLN A 37 19.51 -0.95 5.08
N GLY A 38 19.05 -1.17 3.85
CA GLY A 38 19.45 -2.31 3.03
C GLY A 38 20.86 -2.20 2.44
N LEU A 39 21.55 -1.06 2.57
CA LEU A 39 22.87 -0.85 1.98
C LEU A 39 23.97 -0.79 3.06
N PRO A 40 25.10 -1.49 2.89
CA PRO A 40 25.41 -2.43 1.79
C PRO A 40 24.59 -3.72 1.86
N LEU A 41 24.35 -4.34 0.70
CA LEU A 41 23.60 -5.61 0.62
C LEU A 41 24.39 -6.75 1.29
N ALA A 42 23.92 -7.20 2.45
CA ALA A 42 24.51 -8.29 3.21
C ALA A 42 23.47 -9.40 3.47
N THR A 43 22.91 -9.98 2.41
CA THR A 43 21.83 -10.99 2.48
C THR A 43 22.22 -12.28 3.23
N GLY A 44 23.52 -12.55 3.38
CA GLY A 44 24.05 -13.65 4.19
C GLY A 44 24.05 -13.38 5.70
N GLU A 45 23.91 -12.12 6.12
CA GLU A 45 23.90 -11.75 7.54
C GLU A 45 22.48 -11.70 8.10
N VAL A 46 22.20 -12.57 9.07
CA VAL A 46 20.90 -12.65 9.77
C VAL A 46 20.50 -11.29 10.35
N ARG A 47 21.47 -10.56 10.92
CA ARG A 47 21.23 -9.23 11.51
C ARG A 47 20.75 -8.22 10.46
N TRP A 48 21.38 -8.22 9.28
CA TRP A 48 21.01 -7.33 8.18
C TRP A 48 19.61 -7.65 7.65
N ARG A 49 19.30 -8.94 7.44
CA ARG A 49 17.98 -9.39 6.98
C ARG A 49 16.88 -9.00 7.98
N PHE A 50 17.10 -9.33 9.25
CA PHE A 50 16.15 -9.04 10.33
C PHE A 50 15.84 -7.54 10.42
N GLN A 51 16.87 -6.70 10.37
CA GLN A 51 16.71 -5.25 10.43
C GLN A 51 15.98 -4.72 9.19
N THR A 52 16.39 -5.14 7.99
CA THR A 52 15.79 -4.66 6.73
C THR A 52 14.32 -5.08 6.62
N PHE A 53 14.01 -6.34 6.91
CA PHE A 53 12.64 -6.86 6.89
C PHE A 53 11.79 -6.25 7.99
N GLY A 54 12.36 -6.09 9.19
CA GLY A 54 11.69 -5.42 10.31
C GLY A 54 11.31 -3.98 9.98
N THR A 55 12.22 -3.22 9.34
CA THR A 55 11.96 -1.85 8.90
C THR A 55 10.86 -1.78 7.84
N LEU A 56 10.87 -2.70 6.85
CA LEU A 56 9.79 -2.77 5.87
C LEU A 56 8.43 -3.08 6.51
N LEU A 57 8.38 -4.08 7.42
CA LEU A 57 7.15 -4.43 8.14
C LEU A 57 6.64 -3.28 9.01
N ALA A 58 7.56 -2.54 9.66
CA ALA A 58 7.22 -1.36 10.46
C ALA A 58 6.69 -0.20 9.60
N ALA A 59 7.06 -0.12 8.33
CA ALA A 59 6.57 0.89 7.38
C ALA A 59 5.18 0.58 6.79
N LEU A 60 4.73 -0.68 6.82
CA LEU A 60 3.46 -1.08 6.22
C LEU A 60 2.23 -0.29 6.72
N PRO A 61 2.06 0.01 8.01
CA PRO A 61 0.93 0.81 8.49
C PRO A 61 0.82 2.18 7.82
N GLN A 62 1.95 2.89 7.70
CA GLN A 62 2.01 4.20 7.06
C GLN A 62 1.74 4.08 5.55
N LEU A 63 2.38 3.12 4.88
CA LEU A 63 2.17 2.89 3.44
C LEU A 63 0.72 2.52 3.13
N ALA A 64 0.09 1.67 3.95
CA ALA A 64 -1.32 1.30 3.79
C ALA A 64 -2.23 2.52 3.92
N LEU A 65 -1.99 3.38 4.91
CA LEU A 65 -2.78 4.61 5.10
C LEU A 65 -2.64 5.56 3.91
N ILE A 66 -1.42 5.76 3.42
CA ILE A 66 -1.15 6.62 2.27
C ILE A 66 -1.86 6.08 1.02
N LEU A 67 -1.70 4.79 0.72
CA LEU A 67 -2.33 4.17 -0.45
C LEU A 67 -3.85 4.19 -0.36
N ALA A 68 -4.42 3.97 0.83
CA ALA A 68 -5.86 4.10 1.05
C ALA A 68 -6.35 5.52 0.80
N THR A 69 -5.59 6.52 1.24
CA THR A 69 -5.92 7.94 1.05
C THR A 69 -5.82 8.33 -0.43
N VAL A 70 -4.77 7.91 -1.13
CA VAL A 70 -4.60 8.12 -2.58
C VAL A 70 -5.75 7.47 -3.36
N ALA A 71 -6.13 6.24 -3.03
CA ALA A 71 -7.25 5.55 -3.67
C ALA A 71 -8.59 6.24 -3.37
N GLY A 72 -8.82 6.69 -2.14
CA GLY A 72 -10.02 7.42 -1.75
C GLY A 72 -10.17 8.75 -2.47
N ILE A 73 -9.12 9.59 -2.44
CA ILE A 73 -9.11 10.88 -3.15
C ILE A 73 -9.25 10.66 -4.65
N GLY A 74 -8.51 9.70 -5.22
CA GLY A 74 -8.59 9.36 -6.64
C GLY A 74 -9.98 8.91 -7.05
N SER A 75 -10.67 8.15 -6.21
CA SER A 75 -12.06 7.71 -6.46
C SER A 75 -13.04 8.89 -6.42
N LEU A 76 -12.88 9.81 -5.47
CA LEU A 76 -13.75 10.99 -5.34
C LEU A 76 -13.51 12.01 -6.46
N ALA A 77 -12.27 12.15 -6.93
CA ALA A 77 -11.89 13.06 -8.00
C ALA A 77 -12.06 12.50 -9.41
N GLY A 78 -12.42 11.22 -9.56
CA GLY A 78 -12.49 10.55 -10.86
C GLY A 78 -11.12 10.25 -11.49
N HIS A 79 -10.03 10.34 -10.73
CA HIS A 79 -8.66 10.05 -11.19
C HIS A 79 -8.39 8.54 -11.19
N ARG A 80 -8.85 7.84 -12.23
CA ARG A 80 -8.73 6.37 -12.34
C ARG A 80 -7.29 5.86 -12.30
N VAL A 81 -6.34 6.63 -12.84
CA VAL A 81 -4.91 6.27 -12.85
C VAL A 81 -4.37 6.21 -11.42
N ALA A 82 -4.76 7.16 -10.55
CA ALA A 82 -4.34 7.18 -9.16
C ALA A 82 -4.89 5.97 -8.38
N VAL A 83 -6.18 5.64 -8.55
CA VAL A 83 -6.80 4.48 -7.89
C VAL A 83 -6.13 3.17 -8.32
N ARG A 84 -5.89 3.00 -9.63
CA ARG A 84 -5.21 1.80 -10.15
C ARG A 84 -3.77 1.70 -9.68
N GLY A 85 -3.02 2.80 -9.73
CA GLY A 85 -1.64 2.86 -9.24
C GLY A 85 -1.55 2.47 -7.77
N ALA A 86 -2.41 3.06 -6.92
CA ALA A 86 -2.47 2.72 -5.50
C ALA A 86 -2.85 1.26 -5.25
N SER A 87 -3.79 0.73 -6.03
CA SER A 87 -4.24 -0.67 -5.92
C SER A 87 -3.13 -1.65 -6.28
N VAL A 88 -2.44 -1.41 -7.39
CA VAL A 88 -1.31 -2.24 -7.84
C VAL A 88 -0.17 -2.16 -6.83
N ALA A 89 0.19 -0.96 -6.37
CA ALA A 89 1.21 -0.77 -5.35
C ALA A 89 0.87 -1.52 -4.05
N ALA A 90 -0.38 -1.47 -3.60
CA ALA A 90 -0.84 -2.20 -2.42
C ALA A 90 -0.73 -3.73 -2.58
N LEU A 91 -1.11 -4.27 -3.75
CA LEU A 91 -0.98 -5.70 -4.03
C LEU A 91 0.49 -6.15 -4.11
N VAL A 92 1.36 -5.35 -4.73
CA VAL A 92 2.80 -5.64 -4.81
C VAL A 92 3.41 -5.65 -3.41
N LEU A 93 3.15 -4.62 -2.59
CA LEU A 93 3.63 -4.56 -1.21
C LEU A 93 3.11 -5.71 -0.36
N ALA A 94 1.81 -6.04 -0.47
CA ALA A 94 1.24 -7.18 0.23
C ALA A 94 1.93 -8.48 -0.17
N THR A 95 2.14 -8.71 -1.47
CA THR A 95 2.79 -9.93 -1.98
C THR A 95 4.22 -10.06 -1.47
N VAL A 96 5.01 -8.98 -1.55
CA VAL A 96 6.38 -8.94 -1.03
C VAL A 96 6.39 -9.21 0.49
N ALA A 97 5.51 -8.57 1.24
CA ALA A 97 5.46 -8.73 2.68
C ALA A 97 4.98 -10.12 3.12
N ILE A 98 4.03 -10.76 2.40
CA ILE A 98 3.64 -12.16 2.62
C ILE A 98 4.86 -13.07 2.47
N ALA A 99 5.66 -12.87 1.40
CA ALA A 99 6.86 -13.66 1.18
C ALA A 99 7.91 -13.44 2.28
N LEU A 100 8.04 -12.23 2.82
CA LEU A 100 9.04 -11.87 3.84
C LEU A 100 8.67 -12.26 5.27
N LEU A 101 7.37 -12.35 5.61
CA LEU A 101 6.91 -12.73 6.95
C LEU A 101 7.53 -14.03 7.51
N PRO A 102 7.58 -15.16 6.78
CA PRO A 102 8.20 -16.38 7.30
C PRO A 102 9.71 -16.22 7.53
N PHE A 103 10.41 -15.49 6.65
CA PHE A 103 11.84 -15.20 6.85
C PHE A 103 12.08 -14.32 8.07
N PHE A 104 11.24 -13.30 8.29
CA PHE A 104 11.30 -12.46 9.48
C PHE A 104 11.06 -13.27 10.76
N ALA A 105 10.12 -14.20 10.75
CA ALA A 105 9.85 -15.07 11.89
C ALA A 105 11.04 -16.01 12.20
N LEU A 106 11.70 -16.54 11.18
CA LEU A 106 12.91 -17.36 11.33
C LEU A 106 14.09 -16.52 11.86
N ASP A 107 14.35 -15.38 11.24
CA ASP A 107 15.42 -14.45 11.65
C ASP A 107 15.20 -13.94 13.08
N PHE A 108 13.96 -13.77 13.52
CA PHE A 108 13.63 -13.44 14.92
C PHE A 108 14.14 -14.51 15.89
N VAL A 109 13.91 -15.80 15.60
CA VAL A 109 14.36 -16.90 16.46
C VAL A 109 15.88 -16.95 16.55
N GLU A 110 16.56 -16.70 15.42
CA GLU A 110 18.02 -16.64 15.38
C GLU A 110 18.57 -15.43 16.15
N MET A 111 18.05 -14.22 15.89
CA MET A 111 18.48 -12.99 16.56
C MET A 111 18.22 -13.04 18.07
N ARG A 112 17.11 -13.63 18.51
CA ARG A 112 16.79 -13.77 19.94
C ARG A 112 17.87 -14.54 20.71
N ARG A 113 18.60 -15.46 20.04
CA ARG A 113 19.72 -16.20 20.67
C ARG A 113 20.95 -15.33 20.88
N LEU A 114 21.13 -14.28 20.06
CA LEU A 114 22.26 -13.36 20.12
C LEU A 114 22.03 -12.19 21.09
N VAL A 115 20.80 -11.99 21.58
CA VAL A 115 20.46 -10.89 22.48
C VAL A 115 20.85 -11.22 23.93
N PRO A 116 21.58 -10.34 24.64
CA PRO A 116 21.88 -10.46 26.06
C PRO A 116 20.61 -10.64 26.92
N MET A 117 20.69 -11.47 27.97
CA MET A 117 19.53 -11.87 28.79
C MET A 117 18.76 -10.69 29.40
N ASP A 118 19.46 -9.60 29.75
CA ASP A 118 18.89 -8.36 30.29
C ASP A 118 18.00 -7.60 29.28
N ARG A 119 18.24 -7.76 27.97
CA ARG A 119 17.49 -7.06 26.91
C ARG A 119 16.43 -7.90 26.20
N LYS A 120 16.39 -9.21 26.45
CA LYS A 120 15.46 -10.14 25.78
C LYS A 120 13.99 -9.72 25.88
N PRO A 121 13.45 -9.31 27.05
CA PRO A 121 12.03 -8.96 27.15
C PRO A 121 11.65 -7.75 26.28
N THR A 122 12.53 -6.74 26.23
CA THR A 122 12.31 -5.54 25.40
C THR A 122 12.39 -5.89 23.92
N PHE A 123 13.37 -6.71 23.53
CA PHE A 123 13.51 -7.20 22.16
C PHE A 123 12.30 -8.03 21.70
N ASP A 124 11.83 -8.96 22.53
CA ASP A 124 10.69 -9.83 22.24
C ASP A 124 9.42 -9.00 22.03
N ARG A 125 9.14 -8.02 22.91
CA ARG A 125 7.96 -7.14 22.78
C ARG A 125 8.02 -6.25 21.55
N ALA A 126 9.17 -5.63 21.28
CA ALA A 126 9.35 -4.78 20.11
C ALA A 126 9.16 -5.59 18.81
N THR A 127 9.78 -6.76 18.72
CA THR A 127 9.70 -7.61 17.54
C THR A 127 8.30 -8.18 17.35
N MET A 128 7.66 -8.65 18.43
CA MET A 128 6.30 -9.17 18.38
C MET A 128 5.30 -8.10 17.96
N LYS A 129 5.47 -6.85 18.43
CA LYS A 129 4.69 -5.70 17.97
C LYS A 129 4.86 -5.50 16.46
N THR A 130 6.10 -5.44 15.98
CA THR A 130 6.39 -5.24 14.54
C THR A 130 5.82 -6.38 13.70
N GLY A 131 5.99 -7.63 14.11
CA GLY A 131 5.46 -8.80 13.40
C GLY A 131 3.93 -8.82 13.38
N LEU A 132 3.27 -8.53 14.51
CA LEU A 132 1.82 -8.52 14.62
C LEU A 132 1.19 -7.41 13.76
N PHE A 133 1.68 -6.17 13.91
CA PHE A 133 1.17 -5.06 13.11
C PHE A 133 1.53 -5.23 11.63
N GLY A 134 2.75 -5.66 11.32
CA GLY A 134 3.16 -5.99 9.96
C GLY A 134 2.22 -6.99 9.32
N GLY A 135 1.99 -8.14 9.98
CA GLY A 135 1.08 -9.18 9.50
C GLY A 135 -0.36 -8.72 9.31
N LEU A 136 -0.91 -7.94 10.24
CA LEU A 136 -2.26 -7.39 10.10
C LEU A 136 -2.36 -6.42 8.91
N PHE A 137 -1.37 -5.53 8.74
CA PHE A 137 -1.38 -4.56 7.65
C PHE A 137 -1.10 -5.18 6.28
N VAL A 138 -0.44 -6.34 6.21
CA VAL A 138 -0.38 -7.15 4.99
C VAL A 138 -1.77 -7.54 4.50
N LEU A 139 -2.65 -7.98 5.41
CA LEU A 139 -4.03 -8.33 5.05
C LEU A 139 -4.83 -7.10 4.61
N VAL A 140 -4.63 -5.97 5.28
CA VAL A 140 -5.26 -4.69 4.89
C VAL A 140 -4.81 -4.25 3.50
N LEU A 141 -3.51 -4.34 3.19
CA LEU A 141 -2.98 -4.00 1.86
C LEU A 141 -3.52 -4.92 0.77
N ALA A 142 -3.58 -6.22 1.03
CA ALA A 142 -4.16 -7.19 0.09
C ALA A 142 -5.64 -6.87 -0.19
N TYR A 143 -6.41 -6.60 0.86
CA TYR A 143 -7.82 -6.22 0.74
C TYR A 143 -8.01 -4.90 -0.01
N LEU A 144 -7.22 -3.86 0.33
CA LEU A 144 -7.25 -2.56 -0.33
C LEU A 144 -6.96 -2.69 -1.83
N GLY A 145 -5.89 -3.41 -2.17
CA GLY A 145 -5.47 -3.63 -3.54
C GLY A 145 -6.50 -4.41 -4.35
N TRP A 146 -7.12 -5.44 -3.76
CA TRP A 146 -8.19 -6.22 -4.37
C TRP A 146 -9.44 -5.37 -4.65
N MET A 147 -9.89 -4.60 -3.65
CA MET A 147 -11.07 -3.74 -3.78
C MET A 147 -10.88 -2.64 -4.83
N GLY A 148 -9.73 -1.97 -4.81
CA GLY A 148 -9.42 -0.92 -5.79
C GLY A 148 -9.28 -1.46 -7.22
N TRP A 149 -8.76 -2.67 -7.39
CA TRP A 149 -8.73 -3.36 -8.69
C TRP A 149 -10.14 -3.62 -9.23
N GLN A 150 -11.04 -4.16 -8.40
CA GLN A 150 -12.44 -4.42 -8.77
C GLN A 150 -13.19 -3.14 -9.14
N ALA A 151 -13.03 -2.07 -8.35
CA ALA A 151 -13.64 -0.78 -8.61
C ALA A 151 -13.25 -0.23 -9.99
N SER A 152 -11.98 -0.43 -10.38
CA SER A 152 -11.46 0.04 -11.66
C SER A 152 -11.94 -0.74 -12.90
N THR A 153 -12.59 -1.90 -12.70
CA THR A 153 -13.01 -2.81 -13.78
C THR A 153 -14.50 -2.67 -14.11
N LYS A 154 -15.37 -2.51 -13.09
CA LYS A 154 -16.84 -2.51 -13.27
C LYS A 154 -17.37 -1.36 -14.14
N GLU A 155 -16.70 -0.21 -14.13
CA GLU A 155 -17.19 1.00 -14.82
C GLU A 155 -17.13 0.91 -16.36
N LYS A 156 -16.19 0.12 -16.92
CA LYS A 156 -16.09 -0.08 -18.38
C LYS A 156 -17.32 -0.77 -18.98
N ILE A 157 -18.04 -1.56 -18.18
CA ILE A 157 -19.20 -2.33 -18.64
C ILE A 157 -20.43 -1.42 -18.78
N THR A 158 -20.60 -0.45 -17.89
CA THR A 158 -21.73 0.48 -17.91
C THR A 158 -21.60 1.49 -19.06
N GLN A 159 -20.40 2.05 -19.26
CA GLN A 159 -20.19 3.06 -20.31
C GLN A 159 -20.34 2.49 -21.74
N ARG A 160 -20.01 1.21 -21.95
CA ARG A 160 -20.22 0.54 -23.24
C ARG A 160 -21.70 0.31 -23.57
N LYS A 161 -22.56 0.11 -22.56
CA LYS A 161 -24.00 -0.11 -22.76
C LYS A 161 -24.75 1.18 -23.10
N GLU A 162 -24.31 2.33 -22.58
CA GLU A 162 -24.94 3.63 -22.90
C GLU A 162 -24.57 4.14 -24.30
N GLY A 163 -23.35 3.86 -24.79
CA GLY A 163 -22.91 4.29 -26.12
C GLY A 163 -23.42 3.44 -27.30
N GLN A 164 -23.91 2.22 -27.07
CA GLN A 164 -24.39 1.31 -28.13
C GLN A 164 -25.93 1.24 -28.23
N GLY A 165 -26.67 1.97 -27.38
CA GLY A 165 -28.13 1.84 -27.26
C GLY A 165 -28.98 2.86 -28.03
N LEU A 166 -28.40 3.85 -28.71
CA LEU A 166 -29.16 4.97 -29.30
C LEU A 166 -28.85 5.23 -30.78
N VAL A 167 -28.85 4.18 -31.61
CA VAL A 167 -28.96 4.30 -33.07
C VAL A 167 -30.04 3.33 -33.54
N VAL A 168 -31.29 3.61 -33.21
CA VAL A 168 -32.45 2.92 -33.79
C VAL A 168 -33.46 3.98 -34.21
N GLY A 169 -33.60 4.18 -35.52
CA GLY A 169 -34.78 4.75 -36.16
C GLY A 169 -34.94 6.27 -36.12
N GLN A 170 -34.23 6.98 -37.00
CA GLN A 170 -34.83 8.11 -37.71
C GLN A 170 -34.84 7.75 -39.19
N GLY A 171 -35.91 7.09 -39.61
CA GLY A 171 -36.25 6.77 -40.99
C GLY A 171 -37.75 6.88 -41.15
#